data_AF-A0A1A0MNU3-F1
#
_entry.id   AF-A0A1A0MNU3-F1
#
_cell.length_a   1.000
_cell.length_b   1.000
_cell.length_c   1.000
_cell.angle_alpha   90.00
_cell.angle_beta   90.00
_cell.angle_gamma   90.00
#
_symmetry.space_group_name_H-M   'P 1'
#
loop_
_entity.id
_entity.type
_entity.pdbx_description
1 polymer ?
#
loop_
_entity_poly.entity_id
_entity_poly.type
_entity_poly.pdbx_seq_one_letter_code
_entity_poly.pdbx_strand_id
1 'polypeptide(L)'
;MSTQDWTLIAVGAVIVIAVVGVAAGLMSSRKRTNQLEQPKDLAVREREPDTLHIVALKPTALAHFRNRWHQVQTAFVDDPAAALGAADRLVIDVMREKGYPIGHFEQRADDISVEHPEIVEHYRCAHRIRLAQMDGAVSTEMQREAFVHYRALFKRLLKPTDNDTSQEAKA
;
A
#
# COMPACT_ATOMS: atom_id res chain seq x y z
N MET A 1 8.97 -8.03 -42.70
CA MET A 1 10.22 -7.79 -41.95
C MET A 1 10.16 -6.38 -41.39
N SER A 2 9.95 -6.18 -40.09
CA SER A 2 10.95 -6.26 -39.01
C SER A 2 12.00 -5.14 -39.13
N THR A 3 12.35 -4.31 -38.15
CA THR A 3 12.20 -4.36 -36.68
C THR A 3 12.56 -2.96 -36.12
N GLN A 4 11.83 -2.49 -35.11
CA GLN A 4 12.18 -1.58 -33.99
C GLN A 4 13.25 -0.47 -34.14
N ASP A 5 12.83 0.76 -33.82
CA ASP A 5 13.64 1.73 -33.06
C ASP A 5 12.72 2.51 -32.11
N TRP A 6 12.37 1.89 -30.98
CA TRP A 6 11.60 2.46 -29.87
C TRP A 6 12.48 3.20 -28.84
N THR A 7 13.65 3.64 -29.26
CA THR A 7 14.74 4.06 -28.38
C THR A 7 14.64 5.54 -28.01
N LEU A 8 13.61 5.95 -27.26
CA LEU A 8 13.58 7.33 -26.71
C LEU A 8 13.09 7.51 -25.27
N ILE A 9 12.95 6.47 -24.45
CA ILE A 9 12.69 6.67 -23.01
C ILE A 9 13.63 5.81 -22.17
N ALA A 10 14.90 6.18 -22.18
CA ALA A 10 15.92 5.69 -21.26
C ALA A 10 16.75 6.85 -20.71
N VAL A 11 16.13 7.75 -19.94
CA VAL A 11 16.84 8.56 -18.92
C VAL A 11 15.92 8.72 -17.72
N GLY A 12 16.01 7.78 -16.79
CA GLY A 12 15.20 7.78 -15.58
C GLY A 12 15.73 6.79 -14.54
N ALA A 13 17.05 6.74 -14.38
CA ALA A 13 17.71 5.93 -13.37
C ALA A 13 19.08 6.49 -13.03
N VAL A 14 19.15 7.58 -12.23
CA VAL A 14 20.38 7.94 -11.49
C VAL A 14 19.99 8.60 -10.15
N ILE A 15 20.07 7.80 -9.09
CA ILE A 15 20.54 8.13 -7.72
C ILE A 15 19.66 9.01 -6.82
N VAL A 16 19.06 8.37 -5.81
CA VAL A 16 19.17 8.82 -4.41
C VAL A 16 19.40 7.61 -3.52
N ILE A 17 20.67 7.17 -3.46
CA ILE A 17 21.20 6.49 -2.28
C ILE A 17 22.10 7.54 -1.61
N ALA A 18 21.99 7.60 -0.27
CA ALA A 18 22.85 8.34 0.66
C ALA A 18 22.59 9.84 0.83
N VAL A 19 21.69 10.17 1.77
CA VAL A 19 22.06 11.01 2.92
C VAL A 19 21.36 10.44 4.17
N VAL A 20 21.88 9.32 4.67
CA VAL A 20 21.81 8.99 6.09
C VAL A 20 23.15 9.43 6.68
N GLY A 21 23.09 10.32 7.67
CA GLY A 21 24.25 10.72 8.47
C GLY A 21 24.66 12.16 8.29
N VAL A 22 24.01 13.08 9.02
CA VAL A 22 24.65 14.01 9.99
C VAL A 22 23.51 14.63 10.82
N ALA A 23 23.23 14.04 11.98
CA ALA A 23 22.68 14.72 13.17
C ALA A 23 22.67 13.73 14.34
N ALA A 24 23.85 13.18 14.65
CA ALA A 24 24.09 12.51 15.93
C ALA A 24 24.76 13.52 16.86
N GLY A 25 24.10 13.80 17.99
CA GLY A 25 24.62 14.57 19.14
C GLY A 25 23.75 15.81 19.42
N LEU A 26 23.15 16.02 20.60
CA LEU A 26 23.33 15.45 21.93
C LEU A 26 22.07 15.73 22.79
N MET A 27 21.89 14.92 23.85
CA MET A 27 21.12 15.12 25.11
C MET A 27 19.86 14.22 25.26
N SER A 28 20.02 12.96 25.66
CA SER A 28 20.23 12.41 27.03
C SER A 28 19.02 12.40 27.97
N SER A 29 18.72 11.19 28.43
CA SER A 29 18.20 10.80 29.75
C SER A 29 16.69 10.81 30.01
N ARG A 30 16.09 9.62 29.93
CA ARG A 30 15.48 8.98 31.11
C ARG A 30 15.49 7.46 30.99
N LYS A 31 16.45 6.85 31.70
CA LYS A 31 16.44 5.44 32.09
C LYS A 31 15.84 5.36 33.49
N ARG A 32 14.83 4.51 33.69
CA ARG A 32 14.56 3.66 34.88
C ARG A 32 13.08 3.25 34.88
N THR A 33 12.76 2.04 34.45
CA THR A 33 12.68 0.76 35.22
C THR A 33 11.34 0.55 35.89
N ASN A 34 10.64 -0.44 35.33
CA ASN A 34 9.82 -1.46 35.98
C ASN A 34 8.62 -1.01 36.84
N GLN A 35 7.44 -1.09 36.23
CA GLN A 35 6.21 -1.48 36.91
C GLN A 35 5.53 -2.56 36.04
N LEU A 36 5.86 -3.79 36.40
CA LEU A 36 5.00 -4.97 36.53
C LEU A 36 3.64 -4.94 35.78
N GLU A 37 3.52 -5.94 34.90
CA GLU A 37 2.35 -6.82 34.81
C GLU A 37 1.05 -6.19 34.31
N GLN A 38 0.73 -6.44 33.04
CA GLN A 38 -0.39 -7.36 32.73
C GLN A 38 -0.03 -8.17 31.48
N PRO A 39 0.37 -9.45 31.61
CA PRO A 39 0.24 -10.38 30.50
C PRO A 39 -1.26 -10.56 30.28
N LYS A 40 -1.84 -9.82 29.32
CA LYS A 40 -3.19 -10.09 28.87
C LYS A 40 -3.10 -11.25 27.91
N ASP A 41 -3.34 -12.42 28.51
CA ASP A 41 -3.89 -13.62 27.92
C ASP A 41 -3.88 -13.67 26.38
N LEU A 42 -3.06 -14.60 25.93
CA LEU A 42 -3.17 -15.31 24.67
C LEU A 42 -4.64 -15.62 24.38
N ALA A 43 -5.26 -14.81 23.53
CA ALA A 43 -6.18 -15.34 22.54
C ALA A 43 -5.41 -15.41 21.22
N VAL A 44 -4.40 -16.30 21.18
CA VAL A 44 -4.12 -17.01 19.93
C VAL A 44 -5.41 -17.74 19.61
N ARG A 45 -6.33 -17.07 18.92
CA ARG A 45 -7.21 -17.82 18.05
C ARG A 45 -6.26 -18.38 17.01
N GLU A 46 -5.98 -19.67 17.10
CA GLU A 46 -5.99 -20.52 15.92
C GLU A 46 -7.34 -20.24 15.22
N ARG A 47 -7.39 -19.13 14.50
CA ARG A 47 -8.28 -19.02 13.37
C ARG A 47 -7.71 -20.07 12.46
N GLU A 48 -8.42 -21.20 12.39
CA GLU A 48 -8.39 -22.07 11.24
C GLU A 48 -8.14 -21.18 10.03
N PRO A 49 -7.01 -21.35 9.31
CA PRO A 49 -6.71 -20.51 8.17
C PRO A 49 -7.81 -20.76 7.16
N ASP A 50 -8.86 -19.95 7.26
CA ASP A 50 -9.91 -19.84 6.28
C ASP A 50 -9.16 -19.46 5.02
N THR A 51 -8.97 -20.45 4.16
CA THR A 51 -8.18 -20.34 2.96
C THR A 51 -8.63 -19.09 2.24
N LEU A 52 -7.80 -18.03 2.35
CA LEU A 52 -8.03 -16.75 1.72
C LEU A 52 -8.05 -17.05 0.22
N HIS A 53 -9.25 -17.14 -0.35
CA HIS A 53 -9.44 -17.34 -1.79
C HIS A 53 -9.20 -16.00 -2.47
N ILE A 54 -7.92 -15.61 -2.50
CA ILE A 54 -7.49 -14.40 -3.15
C ILE A 54 -7.41 -14.72 -4.64
N VAL A 55 -8.29 -14.08 -5.40
CA VAL A 55 -8.48 -14.36 -6.82
C VAL A 55 -7.89 -13.24 -7.69
N ALA A 56 -7.36 -13.65 -8.84
CA ALA A 56 -6.92 -12.75 -9.87
C ALA A 56 -8.12 -11.96 -10.39
N LEU A 57 -7.89 -10.66 -10.60
CA LEU A 57 -8.91 -9.80 -11.16
C LEU A 57 -9.22 -10.21 -12.60
N LYS A 58 -10.51 -10.34 -12.92
CA LYS A 58 -10.96 -10.50 -14.31
C LYS A 58 -10.42 -9.35 -15.16
N PRO A 59 -10.08 -9.58 -16.45
CA PRO A 59 -9.52 -8.53 -17.32
C PRO A 59 -10.38 -7.25 -17.39
N THR A 60 -11.70 -7.41 -17.35
CA THR A 60 -12.67 -6.30 -17.33
C THR A 60 -12.60 -5.48 -16.03
N ALA A 61 -12.49 -6.14 -14.87
CA ALA A 61 -12.31 -5.48 -13.58
C ALA A 61 -10.96 -4.74 -13.52
N LEU A 62 -9.89 -5.36 -14.01
CA LEU A 62 -8.56 -4.74 -14.10
C LEU A 62 -8.58 -3.46 -14.95
N ALA A 63 -9.22 -3.50 -16.13
CA ALA A 63 -9.37 -2.33 -16.99
C ALA A 63 -10.19 -1.22 -16.31
N HIS A 64 -11.28 -1.58 -15.64
CA HIS A 64 -12.12 -0.65 -14.88
C HIS A 64 -11.34 0.05 -13.76
N PHE A 65 -10.62 -0.71 -12.93
CA PHE A 65 -9.82 -0.15 -11.85
C PHE A 65 -8.68 0.74 -12.37
N ARG A 66 -8.02 0.38 -13.47
CA ARG A 66 -7.01 1.24 -14.11
C ARG A 66 -7.58 2.57 -14.59
N ASN A 67 -8.78 2.57 -15.17
CA ASN A 67 -9.45 3.79 -15.59
C ASN A 67 -9.81 4.67 -14.37
N ARG A 68 -10.38 4.08 -13.32
CA ARG A 68 -10.67 4.81 -12.06
C ARG A 68 -9.39 5.39 -11.45
N TRP A 69 -8.30 4.64 -11.45
CA TRP A 69 -7.00 5.15 -10.99
C TRP A 69 -6.57 6.37 -11.79
N HIS A 70 -6.65 6.32 -13.13
CA HIS A 70 -6.31 7.46 -13.99
C HIS A 70 -7.13 8.71 -13.64
N GLN A 71 -8.45 8.57 -13.43
CA GLN A 71 -9.32 9.68 -13.03
C GLN A 71 -8.88 10.30 -11.68
N VAL A 72 -8.52 9.46 -10.71
CA VAL A 72 -8.01 9.90 -9.41
C VAL A 72 -6.68 10.65 -9.57
N GLN A 73 -5.80 10.19 -10.45
CA GLN A 73 -4.53 10.90 -10.73
C GLN A 73 -4.75 12.27 -11.36
N THR A 74 -5.70 12.40 -12.30
CA THR A 74 -6.02 13.68 -12.91
C THR A 74 -6.61 14.65 -11.87
N ALA A 75 -7.54 14.17 -11.04
CA ALA A 75 -8.16 14.97 -10.00
C ALA A 75 -7.18 15.45 -8.90
N PHE A 76 -6.04 14.75 -8.71
CA PHE A 76 -5.04 15.15 -7.72
C PHE A 76 -4.42 16.52 -7.99
N VAL A 77 -4.39 16.96 -9.25
CA VAL A 77 -3.84 18.29 -9.61
C VAL A 77 -4.72 19.41 -9.05
N ASP A 78 -6.04 19.23 -9.11
CA ASP A 78 -7.02 20.22 -8.70
C ASP A 78 -7.33 20.13 -7.19
N ASP A 79 -7.50 18.91 -6.67
CA ASP A 79 -7.81 18.64 -5.27
C ASP A 79 -7.00 17.44 -4.73
N PRO A 80 -5.78 17.69 -4.24
CA PRO A 80 -4.92 16.65 -3.66
C PRO A 80 -5.57 15.90 -2.49
N ALA A 81 -6.37 16.61 -1.69
CA ALA A 81 -7.01 16.09 -0.48
C ALA A 81 -8.13 15.11 -0.82
N ALA A 82 -9.02 15.49 -1.75
CA ALA A 82 -10.09 14.61 -2.22
C ALA A 82 -9.54 13.41 -3.00
N ALA A 83 -8.53 13.63 -3.85
CA ALA A 83 -7.89 12.57 -4.62
C ALA A 83 -7.20 11.53 -3.73
N LEU A 84 -6.56 11.95 -2.63
CA LEU A 84 -5.95 11.02 -1.67
C LEU A 84 -7.01 10.12 -1.01
N GLY A 85 -8.15 10.69 -0.61
CA GLY A 85 -9.27 9.92 -0.10
C GLY A 85 -9.95 9.02 -1.15
N ALA A 86 -9.89 9.38 -2.43
CA ALA A 86 -10.37 8.54 -3.52
C ALA A 86 -9.41 7.37 -3.81
N ALA A 87 -8.09 7.60 -3.70
CA ALA A 87 -7.07 6.57 -3.84
C ALA A 87 -7.19 5.50 -2.75
N ASP A 88 -7.37 5.90 -1.48
CA ASP A 88 -7.61 4.97 -0.37
C ASP A 88 -8.85 4.08 -0.62
N ARG A 89 -9.98 4.70 -0.99
CA ARG A 89 -11.21 3.96 -1.34
C ARG A 89 -11.01 3.00 -2.50
N LEU A 90 -10.30 3.43 -3.54
CA LEU A 90 -10.04 2.59 -4.71
C LEU A 90 -9.18 1.37 -4.37
N VAL A 91 -8.20 1.54 -3.48
CA VAL A 91 -7.40 0.43 -2.95
C VAL A 91 -8.27 -0.56 -2.18
N ILE A 92 -9.18 -0.07 -1.34
CA ILE A 92 -10.13 -0.92 -0.60
C ILE A 92 -11.07 -1.67 -1.55
N ASP A 93 -11.56 -1.01 -2.61
CA ASP A 93 -12.40 -1.65 -3.63
C ASP A 93 -11.66 -2.81 -4.33
N VAL A 94 -10.38 -2.61 -4.68
CA VAL A 94 -9.56 -3.68 -5.28
C VAL A 94 -9.35 -4.83 -4.30
N MET A 95 -9.05 -4.53 -3.03
CA MET A 95 -8.89 -5.54 -1.99
C MET A 95 -10.16 -6.38 -1.84
N ARG A 96 -11.33 -5.73 -1.83
CA ARG A 96 -12.62 -6.43 -1.76
C ARG A 96 -12.84 -7.33 -2.96
N GLU A 97 -12.56 -6.85 -4.17
CA GLU A 97 -12.72 -7.65 -5.40
C GLU A 97 -11.78 -8.85 -5.41
N LYS A 98 -10.57 -8.70 -4.87
CA LYS A 98 -9.62 -9.81 -4.69
C LYS A 98 -9.99 -10.75 -3.54
N GLY A 99 -10.99 -10.44 -2.72
CA GLY A 99 -11.43 -11.29 -1.61
C GLY A 99 -10.72 -11.06 -0.27
N TYR A 100 -9.95 -9.98 -0.12
CA TYR A 100 -9.41 -9.62 1.20
C TYR A 100 -10.54 -9.26 2.16
N PRO A 101 -10.43 -9.63 3.45
CA PRO A 101 -11.43 -9.26 4.44
C PRO A 101 -11.46 -7.74 4.61
N ILE A 102 -12.66 -7.16 4.51
CA ILE A 102 -12.90 -5.73 4.70
C ILE A 102 -13.04 -5.38 6.19
N GLY A 103 -12.03 -5.74 6.97
CA GLY A 103 -11.92 -5.41 8.40
C GLY A 103 -11.45 -3.97 8.63
N HIS A 104 -11.04 -3.65 9.86
CA HIS A 104 -10.36 -2.37 10.15
C HIS A 104 -8.99 -2.29 9.45
N PHE A 105 -8.41 -1.08 9.37
CA PHE A 105 -7.15 -0.84 8.66
C PHE A 105 -6.05 -1.82 9.04
N GLU A 106 -5.77 -1.99 10.34
CA GLU A 106 -4.69 -2.90 10.80
C GLU A 106 -4.90 -4.34 10.36
N GLN A 107 -6.13 -4.86 10.43
CA GLN A 107 -6.41 -6.23 9.99
C GLN A 107 -6.10 -6.39 8.50
N ARG A 108 -6.54 -5.45 7.66
CA ARG A 108 -6.21 -5.47 6.22
C ARG A 108 -4.71 -5.37 5.98
N ALA A 109 -4.01 -4.51 6.72
CA ALA A 109 -2.57 -4.37 6.60
C ALA A 109 -1.86 -5.69 6.95
N ASP A 110 -2.29 -6.37 8.01
CA ASP A 110 -1.75 -7.67 8.41
C ASP A 110 -2.01 -8.73 7.35
N ASP A 111 -3.23 -8.80 6.80
CA ASP A 111 -3.57 -9.75 5.73
C ASP A 111 -2.75 -9.50 4.44
N ILE A 112 -2.53 -8.23 4.07
CA ILE A 112 -1.65 -7.87 2.95
C ILE A 112 -0.21 -8.26 3.25
N SER A 113 0.26 -8.10 4.49
CA SER A 113 1.66 -8.36 4.85
C SER A 113 2.05 -9.83 4.69
N VAL A 114 1.09 -10.75 4.81
CA VAL A 114 1.31 -12.19 4.61
C VAL A 114 1.73 -12.49 3.17
N GLU A 115 1.05 -11.87 2.19
CA GLU A 115 1.33 -12.09 0.77
C GLU A 115 2.31 -11.09 0.16
N HIS A 116 2.34 -9.88 0.69
CA HIS A 116 3.04 -8.72 0.15
C HIS A 116 3.77 -7.93 1.26
N PRO A 117 4.72 -8.56 1.97
CA PRO A 117 5.46 -7.92 3.05
C PRO A 117 6.23 -6.68 2.57
N GLU A 118 6.64 -6.64 1.30
CA GLU A 118 7.36 -5.52 0.71
C GLU A 118 6.48 -4.28 0.48
N ILE A 119 5.15 -4.45 0.38
CA ILE A 119 4.24 -3.38 -0.02
C ILE A 119 3.37 -2.85 1.13
N VAL A 120 3.21 -3.62 2.21
CA VAL A 120 2.37 -3.23 3.36
C VAL A 120 2.84 -1.92 4.00
N GLU A 121 4.15 -1.67 4.01
CA GLU A 121 4.71 -0.43 4.56
C GLU A 121 4.27 0.81 3.77
N HIS A 122 4.06 0.68 2.46
CA HIS A 122 3.45 1.76 1.67
C HIS A 122 2.00 1.99 2.09
N TYR A 123 1.24 0.94 2.39
CA TYR A 123 -0.14 1.09 2.86
C TYR A 123 -0.19 1.82 4.21
N ARG A 124 0.64 1.40 5.17
CA ARG A 124 0.77 2.03 6.50
C ARG A 124 1.23 3.48 6.42
N CYS A 125 2.21 3.79 5.57
CA CYS A 125 2.67 5.17 5.38
C CYS A 125 1.56 6.06 4.80
N ALA A 126 0.93 5.61 3.71
CA ALA A 126 -0.14 6.36 3.07
C ALA A 126 -1.34 6.60 3.99
N HIS A 127 -1.70 5.60 4.81
CA HIS A 127 -2.81 5.71 5.75
C HIS A 127 -2.52 6.68 6.90
N ARG A 128 -1.30 6.68 7.46
CA ARG A 128 -0.90 7.69 8.47
C ARG A 128 -1.08 9.11 7.96
N ILE A 129 -0.62 9.38 6.74
CA ILE A 129 -0.73 10.71 6.13
C ILE A 129 -2.19 11.06 5.86
N ARG A 130 -2.99 10.08 5.40
CA ARG A 130 -4.44 10.26 5.19
C ARG A 130 -5.16 10.65 6.48
N LEU A 131 -4.85 10.00 7.60
CA LEU A 131 -5.42 10.34 8.91
C LEU A 131 -5.03 11.76 9.32
N ALA A 132 -3.73 12.10 9.27
CA ALA A 132 -3.27 13.45 9.59
C ALA A 132 -3.89 14.54 8.68
N GLN A 133 -4.23 14.20 7.43
CA GLN A 133 -4.88 15.10 6.49
C GLN A 133 -6.34 15.35 6.88
N MET A 134 -7.03 14.40 7.53
CA MET A 134 -8.36 14.62 8.10
C MET A 134 -8.32 15.63 9.26
N ASP A 135 -7.19 15.71 9.97
CA ASP A 135 -6.94 16.69 11.03
C ASP A 135 -6.40 18.03 10.49
N GLY A 136 -6.27 18.19 9.17
CA GLY A 136 -5.78 19.42 8.53
C GLY A 136 -4.28 19.67 8.67
N ALA A 137 -3.50 18.71 9.17
CA ALA A 137 -2.11 18.89 9.60
C ALA A 137 -1.06 18.49 8.54
N VAL A 138 -1.41 18.45 7.25
CA VAL A 138 -0.58 17.82 6.20
C VAL A 138 -0.35 18.76 5.02
N SER A 139 0.92 18.98 4.69
CA SER A 139 1.31 19.77 3.52
C SER A 139 0.99 19.05 2.21
N THR A 140 0.84 19.80 1.12
CA THR A 140 0.60 19.23 -0.22
C THR A 140 1.70 18.25 -0.65
N GLU A 141 2.93 18.45 -0.20
CA GLU A 141 4.05 17.53 -0.49
C GLU A 141 3.87 16.18 0.21
N MET A 142 3.46 16.17 1.47
CA MET A 142 3.12 14.93 2.16
C MET A 142 1.92 14.22 1.50
N GLN A 143 0.94 14.99 1.00
CA GLN A 143 -0.18 14.40 0.24
C GLN A 143 0.30 13.75 -1.06
N ARG A 144 1.28 14.36 -1.75
CA ARG A 144 1.94 13.78 -2.93
C ARG A 144 2.68 12.50 -2.59
N GLU A 145 3.42 12.47 -1.50
CA GLU A 145 4.11 11.28 -1.00
C GLU A 145 3.14 10.13 -0.70
N ALA A 146 2.06 10.42 0.04
CA ALA A 146 1.00 9.45 0.33
C ALA A 146 0.36 8.89 -0.94
N PHE A 147 0.14 9.74 -1.94
CA PHE A 147 -0.41 9.34 -3.22
C PHE A 147 0.51 8.38 -3.98
N VAL A 148 1.83 8.59 -3.93
CA VAL A 148 2.83 7.67 -4.50
C VAL A 148 2.77 6.31 -3.80
N HIS A 149 2.63 6.30 -2.47
CA HIS A 149 2.48 5.07 -1.71
C HIS A 149 1.20 4.29 -2.07
N TYR A 150 0.05 4.96 -2.16
CA TYR A 150 -1.18 4.32 -2.65
C TYR A 150 -1.02 3.78 -4.07
N ARG A 151 -0.30 4.49 -4.95
CA ARG A 151 -0.03 4.02 -6.31
C ARG A 151 0.79 2.73 -6.33
N ALA A 152 1.83 2.66 -5.50
CA ALA A 152 2.69 1.49 -5.40
C ALA A 152 1.88 0.26 -4.96
N LEU A 153 1.08 0.42 -3.90
CA LEU A 153 0.17 -0.60 -3.41
C LEU A 153 -0.86 -1.02 -4.47
N PHE A 154 -1.56 -0.06 -5.07
CA PHE A 154 -2.56 -0.31 -6.10
C PHE A 154 -1.99 -1.11 -7.27
N LYS A 155 -0.82 -0.72 -7.78
CA LYS A 155 -0.13 -1.45 -8.86
C LYS A 155 0.23 -2.87 -8.46
N ARG A 156 0.62 -3.13 -7.21
CA ARG A 156 0.92 -4.47 -6.72
C ARG A 156 -0.34 -5.32 -6.65
N LEU A 157 -1.43 -4.77 -6.13
CA LEU A 157 -2.72 -5.47 -6.01
C LEU A 157 -3.31 -5.84 -7.36
N LEU A 158 -3.11 -5.03 -8.41
CA LEU A 158 -3.56 -5.37 -9.76
C LEU A 158 -2.78 -6.50 -10.43
N LYS A 159 -1.60 -6.87 -9.90
CA LYS A 159 -0.83 -7.99 -10.45
C LYS A 159 -1.41 -9.31 -9.94
N PRO A 160 -1.38 -10.36 -10.77
CA PRO A 160 -1.60 -11.72 -10.30
C PRO A 160 -0.63 -12.03 -9.15
N THR A 161 -1.14 -12.77 -8.17
CA THR A 161 -0.35 -13.32 -7.07
C THR A 161 0.21 -14.68 -7.49
N ASP A 162 1.35 -15.13 -6.95
CA ASP A 162 1.90 -16.46 -7.29
C ASP A 162 0.90 -17.60 -6.95
N ASN A 163 0.03 -17.34 -5.98
CA ASN A 163 -1.10 -18.19 -5.60
C ASN A 163 -2.16 -18.33 -6.72
N ASP A 164 -2.36 -17.30 -7.55
CA ASP A 164 -3.30 -17.32 -8.68
C ASP A 164 -2.79 -18.16 -9.85
N THR A 165 -1.50 -17.98 -10.17
CA THR A 165 -0.87 -18.70 -11.29
C THR A 165 -0.80 -20.21 -11.04
N SER A 166 -0.75 -20.60 -9.76
CA SER A 166 -0.75 -22.00 -9.34
C SER A 166 -2.14 -22.66 -9.42
N GLN A 167 -3.24 -21.89 -9.36
CA GLN A 167 -4.60 -22.44 -9.54
C GLN A 167 -4.99 -22.60 -11.02
N GLU A 168 -4.52 -21.73 -11.91
CA GLU A 168 -4.85 -21.78 -13.34
C GLU A 168 -4.17 -22.97 -14.06
N ALA A 169 -3.00 -23.43 -13.58
CA ALA A 169 -2.30 -24.60 -14.13
C ALA A 169 -2.92 -25.96 -13.73
N LYS A 170 -3.95 -25.97 -12.88
CA LYS A 170 -4.63 -27.19 -12.38
C LYS A 170 -6.04 -27.39 -12.95
N ALA A 171 -6.51 -26.51 -13.82
CA ALA A 171 -7.80 -26.60 -14.53
C ALA A 171 -7.60 -27.07 -15.97
#